data_AF-A0A7C5M1W2-F1
#
_entry.id   AF-A0A7C5M1W2-F1
#
_cell.length_a   1.000
_cell.length_b   1.000
_cell.length_c   1.000
_cell.angle_alpha   90.00
_cell.angle_beta   90.00
_cell.angle_gamma   90.00
#
_symmetry.space_group_name_H-M   'P 1'
#
loop_
_entity.id
_entity.type
_entity.pdbx_description
1 polymer ?
#
loop_
_entity_poly.entity_id
_entity_poly.type
_entity_poly.pdbx_seq_one_letter_code
_entity_poly.pdbx_strand_id
1 'polypeptide(L)'
;MKKGKRNIKARYISGFMLTLLIVIAVNIISSRVYTRFDLTSEKRYTLSDATKDLLRNLDDIVYFKIYLEGEFPAGFKRLRRETKELLDEFRAYNKNIQYEFINPSESEDADERNATYQLLIQQGLQPTNLQVKTKSGLEQQVIFPGAVVSYRNKELPVELLDAQIGVPPEAVLNNSVQNLEFKFASALHKLTRKVKPRIAFIEGHGELNKKETYDITLSLQGDYIVERVQINGQVNALVNRSLMDSVTMDYLIKPKYAAIIIAKPDSVFSSKDK
;
A
#
# COMPACT_ATOMS: atom_id res chain seq x y z
N MET A 1 14.72 -77.38 20.72
CA MET A 1 14.76 -75.90 20.84
C MET A 1 14.28 -75.24 19.54
N LYS A 2 13.09 -74.63 19.50
CA LYS A 2 12.67 -73.66 18.46
C LYS A 2 11.74 -72.60 19.08
N LYS A 3 12.31 -71.56 19.68
CA LYS A 3 11.63 -70.28 20.00
C LYS A 3 12.53 -69.17 19.47
N GLY A 4 12.04 -68.32 18.56
CA GLY A 4 12.84 -67.17 18.11
C GLY A 4 12.43 -66.40 16.85
N LYS A 5 11.42 -66.82 16.07
CA LYS A 5 11.06 -66.10 14.82
C LYS A 5 9.79 -65.24 14.86
N ARG A 6 9.05 -65.24 15.99
CA ARG A 6 7.75 -64.54 16.08
C ARG A 6 7.84 -63.05 16.47
N ASN A 7 8.99 -62.58 16.96
CA ASN A 7 9.17 -61.21 17.47
C ASN A 7 9.61 -60.17 16.42
N ILE A 8 10.10 -60.59 15.26
CA ILE A 8 10.63 -59.67 14.26
C ILE A 8 9.50 -59.03 13.44
N LYS A 9 8.54 -59.83 12.96
CA LYS A 9 7.38 -59.34 12.19
C LYS A 9 6.48 -58.42 13.03
N ALA A 10 6.22 -58.79 14.29
CA ALA A 10 5.42 -57.98 15.20
C ALA A 10 6.06 -56.60 15.46
N ARG A 11 7.40 -56.54 15.57
CA ARG A 11 8.14 -55.29 15.75
C ARG A 11 8.09 -54.37 14.52
N TYR A 12 8.12 -54.93 13.32
CA TYR A 12 7.95 -54.16 12.09
C TYR A 12 6.52 -53.64 11.92
N ILE A 13 5.51 -54.46 12.24
CA ILE A 13 4.10 -54.06 12.18
C ILE A 13 3.80 -52.97 13.22
N SER A 14 4.31 -53.11 14.46
CA SER A 14 4.15 -52.07 15.48
C SER A 14 4.85 -50.77 15.11
N GLY A 15 6.05 -50.86 14.50
CA GLY A 15 6.76 -49.69 13.99
C GLY A 15 5.98 -48.99 12.87
N PHE A 16 5.43 -49.75 11.92
CA PHE A 16 4.62 -49.21 10.84
C PHE A 16 3.34 -48.52 11.35
N MET A 17 2.62 -49.15 12.29
CA MET A 17 1.42 -48.58 12.89
C MET A 17 1.72 -47.29 13.66
N LEU A 18 2.85 -47.23 14.38
CA LEU A 18 3.27 -46.03 15.09
C LEU A 18 3.59 -44.89 14.11
N THR A 19 4.33 -45.17 13.03
CA THR A 19 4.61 -44.17 11.99
C THR A 19 3.33 -43.67 11.33
N LEU A 20 2.39 -44.56 11.02
CA LEU A 20 1.11 -44.19 10.42
C LEU A 20 0.28 -43.29 11.36
N LEU A 21 0.24 -43.62 12.65
CA LEU A 21 -0.39 -42.79 13.67
C LEU A 21 0.24 -41.40 13.76
N ILE A 22 1.57 -41.30 13.71
CA ILE A 22 2.28 -40.02 13.73
C ILE A 22 1.93 -39.20 12.47
N VAL A 23 1.92 -39.80 11.28
CA VAL A 23 1.56 -39.11 10.04
C VAL A 23 0.14 -38.57 10.09
N ILE A 24 -0.81 -39.37 10.59
CA ILE A 24 -2.21 -38.95 10.76
C ILE A 24 -2.32 -37.82 11.79
N ALA A 25 -1.65 -37.94 12.93
CA ALA A 25 -1.65 -36.90 13.97
C ALA A 25 -1.06 -35.59 13.45
N VAL A 26 0.07 -35.64 12.73
CA VAL A 26 0.68 -34.48 12.08
C VAL A 26 -0.29 -33.88 11.06
N ASN A 27 -0.97 -34.68 10.25
CA ASN A 27 -1.94 -34.17 9.28
C ASN A 27 -3.14 -33.46 9.95
N ILE A 28 -3.65 -34.01 11.05
CA ILE A 28 -4.74 -33.40 11.84
C ILE A 28 -4.27 -32.11 12.52
N ILE A 29 -3.05 -32.07 13.06
CA ILE A 29 -2.49 -30.85 13.67
C ILE A 29 -2.22 -29.80 12.58
N SER A 30 -1.62 -30.17 11.45
CA SER A 30 -1.37 -29.28 10.32
C SER A 30 -2.64 -28.74 9.67
N SER A 31 -3.75 -29.48 9.70
CA SER A 31 -5.05 -28.97 9.19
C SER A 31 -5.74 -28.00 10.15
N ARG A 32 -5.40 -28.03 11.45
CA ARG A 32 -5.94 -27.09 12.45
C ARG A 32 -5.06 -25.87 12.70
N VAL A 33 -3.75 -26.01 12.47
CA VAL A 33 -2.79 -24.91 12.61
C VAL A 33 -2.41 -24.42 11.22
N TYR A 34 -3.18 -23.48 10.67
CA TYR A 34 -2.84 -22.74 9.46
C TYR A 34 -1.65 -21.80 9.74
N THR A 35 -0.44 -22.35 9.86
CA THR A 35 0.79 -21.56 9.80
C THR A 35 1.42 -21.84 8.44
N ARG A 36 1.34 -20.87 7.53
CA ARG A 36 2.12 -20.88 6.29
C ARG A 36 3.59 -20.64 6.66
N PHE A 37 4.35 -21.71 6.87
CA PHE A 37 5.80 -21.61 6.82
C PHE A 37 6.21 -21.51 5.35
N ASP A 38 6.46 -20.28 4.91
CA ASP A 38 7.06 -20.02 3.61
C ASP A 38 8.54 -20.42 3.66
N LEU A 39 8.86 -21.54 3.01
CA LEU A 39 10.21 -22.09 2.88
C LEU A 39 10.83 -21.71 1.51
N THR A 40 10.27 -20.73 0.80
CA THR A 40 10.89 -20.21 -0.41
C THR A 40 11.93 -19.14 -0.05
N SER A 41 13.10 -19.21 -0.69
CA SER A 41 14.25 -18.34 -0.42
C SER A 41 14.07 -16.88 -0.87
N GLU A 42 12.85 -16.40 -1.08
CA GLU A 42 12.55 -15.01 -1.39
C GLU A 42 11.37 -14.51 -0.55
N LYS A 43 11.68 -13.79 0.54
CA LYS A 43 10.73 -12.98 1.33
C LYS A 43 10.14 -11.80 0.53
N ARG A 44 9.94 -11.93 -0.78
CA ARG A 44 9.39 -10.86 -1.63
C ARG A 44 7.87 -10.72 -1.46
N TYR A 45 7.21 -11.76 -0.96
CA TYR A 45 5.76 -11.82 -0.73
C TYR A 45 5.39 -11.73 0.75
N THR A 46 6.15 -10.97 1.53
CA THR A 46 5.78 -10.68 2.91
C THR A 46 5.52 -9.19 3.01
N LEU A 47 4.27 -8.82 3.33
CA LEU A 47 3.94 -7.43 3.60
C LEU A 47 4.91 -6.82 4.61
N SER A 48 5.24 -5.55 4.41
CA SER A 48 5.93 -4.76 5.41
C SER A 48 5.11 -4.67 6.70
N ASP A 49 5.78 -4.54 7.85
CA ASP A 49 5.09 -4.46 9.14
C ASP A 49 4.17 -3.23 9.22
N ALA A 50 4.57 -2.12 8.58
CA ALA A 50 3.74 -0.94 8.43
C ALA A 50 2.42 -1.23 7.69
N THR A 51 2.47 -2.00 6.60
CA THR A 51 1.26 -2.41 5.86
C THR A 51 0.40 -3.34 6.70
N LYS A 52 0.99 -4.31 7.42
CA LYS A 52 0.24 -5.21 8.32
C LYS A 52 -0.50 -4.44 9.40
N ASP A 53 0.16 -3.48 10.03
CA ASP A 53 -0.45 -2.66 11.07
C ASP A 53 -1.53 -1.74 10.51
N LEU A 54 -1.33 -1.18 9.31
CA LEU A 54 -2.36 -0.42 8.62
C LEU A 54 -3.62 -1.27 8.36
N LEU A 55 -3.45 -2.50 7.86
CA LEU A 55 -4.54 -3.42 7.56
C LEU A 55 -5.30 -3.86 8.82
N ARG A 56 -4.59 -4.15 9.92
CA ARG A 56 -5.21 -4.55 11.20
C ARG A 56 -6.09 -3.45 11.81
N ASN A 57 -5.76 -2.19 11.55
CA ASN A 57 -6.48 -1.04 12.10
C ASN A 57 -7.67 -0.59 11.22
N LEU A 58 -7.94 -1.26 10.10
CA LEU A 58 -9.13 -0.99 9.29
C LEU A 58 -10.40 -1.46 10.01
N ASP A 59 -11.30 -0.51 10.26
CA ASP A 59 -12.57 -0.70 10.97
C ASP A 59 -13.80 -0.67 10.04
N ASP A 60 -13.59 -0.53 8.72
CA ASP A 60 -14.64 -0.47 7.69
C ASP A 60 -14.16 -1.11 6.39
N ILE A 61 -15.07 -1.36 5.45
CA ILE A 61 -14.80 -1.98 4.15
C ILE A 61 -13.89 -1.09 3.31
N VAL A 62 -12.81 -1.68 2.82
CA VAL A 62 -12.03 -1.11 1.73
C VAL A 62 -12.37 -1.87 0.46
N TYR A 63 -12.87 -1.16 -0.55
CA TYR A 63 -13.22 -1.74 -1.84
C TYR A 63 -12.25 -1.29 -2.92
N PHE A 64 -11.58 -2.25 -3.57
CA PHE A 64 -10.67 -2.00 -4.68
C PHE A 64 -11.34 -2.38 -5.99
N LYS A 65 -11.59 -1.40 -6.87
CA LYS A 65 -12.01 -1.62 -8.26
C LYS A 65 -10.80 -1.59 -9.16
N ILE A 66 -10.36 -2.74 -9.67
CA ILE A 66 -9.13 -2.85 -10.47
C ILE A 66 -9.49 -2.98 -11.95
N TYR A 67 -9.04 -2.04 -12.78
CA TYR A 67 -9.32 -2.01 -14.21
C TYR A 67 -8.28 -2.79 -15.03
N LEU A 68 -8.05 -4.03 -14.63
CA LEU A 68 -7.12 -4.97 -15.26
C LEU A 68 -7.81 -6.30 -15.58
N GLU A 69 -9.00 -6.29 -16.15
CA GLU A 69 -9.64 -7.48 -16.72
C GLU A 69 -9.71 -7.40 -18.25
N GLY A 70 -9.48 -8.52 -18.93
CA GLY A 70 -9.46 -8.60 -20.39
C GLY A 70 -8.33 -9.45 -20.95
N GLU A 71 -8.21 -9.48 -22.28
CA GLU A 71 -7.17 -10.22 -22.98
C GLU A 71 -5.88 -9.42 -23.08
N PHE A 72 -4.93 -9.71 -22.19
CA PHE A 72 -3.65 -9.01 -22.15
C PHE A 72 -2.44 -9.85 -22.56
N PRO A 73 -1.34 -9.19 -22.99
CA PRO A 73 -0.02 -9.80 -23.12
C PRO A 73 0.51 -10.31 -21.76
N ALA A 74 1.54 -11.15 -21.81
CA ALA A 74 2.10 -11.84 -20.65
C ALA A 74 2.46 -10.90 -19.48
N GLY A 75 3.08 -9.75 -19.76
CA GLY A 75 3.49 -8.81 -18.73
C GLY A 75 2.32 -8.17 -17.96
N PHE A 76 1.21 -7.84 -18.64
CA PHE A 76 0.00 -7.33 -17.98
C PHE A 76 -0.80 -8.44 -17.29
N LYS A 77 -0.84 -9.66 -17.86
CA LYS A 77 -1.38 -10.85 -17.16
C LYS A 77 -0.64 -11.11 -15.85
N ARG A 78 0.69 -10.91 -15.84
CA ARG A 78 1.49 -10.94 -14.61
C ARG A 78 1.08 -9.82 -13.66
N LEU A 79 1.10 -8.54 -14.08
CA LEU A 79 0.70 -7.42 -13.21
C LEU A 79 -0.66 -7.65 -12.53
N ARG A 80 -1.64 -8.13 -13.30
CA ARG A 80 -2.97 -8.51 -12.81
C ARG A 80 -2.91 -9.62 -11.75
N ARG A 81 -2.16 -10.70 -12.00
CA ARG A 81 -2.00 -11.82 -11.06
C ARG A 81 -1.34 -11.36 -9.77
N GLU A 82 -0.24 -10.62 -9.86
CA GLU A 82 0.49 -10.11 -8.68
C GLU A 82 -0.39 -9.14 -7.86
N THR A 83 -1.18 -8.30 -8.54
CA THR A 83 -2.18 -7.45 -7.89
C THR A 83 -3.22 -8.28 -7.12
N LYS A 84 -3.73 -9.35 -7.73
CA LYS A 84 -4.70 -10.25 -7.09
C LYS A 84 -4.08 -10.93 -5.86
N GLU A 85 -2.88 -11.49 -6.01
CA GLU A 85 -2.18 -12.19 -4.93
C GLU A 85 -1.91 -11.26 -3.74
N LEU A 86 -1.47 -10.03 -4.00
CA LEU A 86 -1.28 -9.01 -2.97
C LEU A 86 -2.59 -8.66 -2.25
N LEU A 87 -3.69 -8.47 -2.99
CA LEU A 87 -4.99 -8.15 -2.38
C LEU A 87 -5.60 -9.34 -1.62
N ASP A 88 -5.31 -10.57 -2.04
CA ASP A 88 -5.63 -11.78 -1.28
C ASP A 88 -4.84 -11.82 0.03
N GLU A 89 -3.56 -11.43 0.01
CA GLU A 89 -2.76 -11.29 1.23
C GLU A 89 -3.34 -10.20 2.14
N PHE A 90 -3.70 -9.03 1.60
CA PHE A 90 -4.36 -7.97 2.37
C PHE A 90 -5.64 -8.48 3.05
N ARG A 91 -6.47 -9.23 2.31
CA ARG A 91 -7.71 -9.86 2.81
C ARG A 91 -7.46 -10.90 3.90
N ALA A 92 -6.33 -11.61 3.85
CA ALA A 92 -5.94 -12.54 4.91
C ALA A 92 -5.65 -11.83 6.24
N TYR A 93 -5.15 -10.59 6.21
CA TYR A 93 -4.95 -9.76 7.41
C TYR A 93 -6.23 -9.05 7.88
N ASN A 94 -7.13 -8.67 6.97
CA ASN A 94 -8.40 -8.05 7.32
C ASN A 94 -9.53 -8.43 6.34
N LYS A 95 -10.62 -9.00 6.88
CA LYS A 95 -11.78 -9.45 6.09
C LYS A 95 -12.58 -8.31 5.43
N ASN A 96 -12.34 -7.07 5.83
CA ASN A 96 -12.95 -5.87 5.24
C ASN A 96 -12.36 -5.52 3.87
N ILE A 97 -11.29 -6.19 3.42
CA ILE A 97 -10.70 -6.01 2.10
C ILE A 97 -11.54 -6.74 1.06
N GLN A 98 -12.14 -5.97 0.16
CA GLN A 98 -12.97 -6.45 -0.94
C GLN A 98 -12.44 -5.91 -2.26
N TYR A 99 -12.48 -6.70 -3.32
CA TYR A 99 -11.95 -6.26 -4.60
C TYR A 99 -12.64 -6.95 -5.78
N GLU A 100 -12.66 -6.28 -6.92
CA GLU A 100 -13.11 -6.81 -8.20
C GLU A 100 -12.18 -6.38 -9.33
N PHE A 101 -12.08 -7.21 -10.37
CA PHE A 101 -11.39 -6.88 -11.60
C PHE A 101 -12.43 -6.56 -12.67
N ILE A 102 -12.29 -5.40 -13.32
CA ILE A 102 -13.26 -4.84 -14.25
C ILE A 102 -12.58 -4.62 -15.60
N ASN A 103 -13.31 -4.94 -16.68
CA ASN A 103 -12.91 -4.57 -18.03
C ASN A 103 -13.65 -3.28 -18.40
N PRO A 104 -12.96 -2.11 -18.45
CA PRO A 104 -13.62 -0.84 -18.78
C PRO A 104 -14.10 -0.77 -20.25
N SER A 105 -13.68 -1.73 -21.08
CA SER A 105 -14.00 -1.84 -22.49
C SER A 105 -15.07 -2.90 -22.79
N GLU A 106 -15.75 -3.44 -21.77
CA GLU A 106 -16.66 -4.58 -21.92
C GLU A 106 -17.92 -4.29 -22.75
N SER A 107 -18.49 -3.08 -22.66
CA SER A 107 -19.70 -2.74 -23.42
C SER A 107 -19.43 -2.80 -24.93
N GLU A 108 -20.35 -3.38 -25.70
CA GLU A 108 -20.31 -3.38 -27.17
C GLU A 108 -20.64 -2.00 -27.77
N ASP A 109 -21.32 -1.13 -27.01
CA ASP A 109 -21.65 0.23 -27.41
C ASP A 109 -20.43 1.17 -27.23
N ALA A 110 -20.05 1.86 -28.31
CA ALA A 110 -18.92 2.78 -28.31
C ALA A 110 -19.13 4.00 -27.42
N ASP A 111 -20.35 4.53 -27.35
CA ASP A 111 -20.66 5.73 -26.57
C ASP A 111 -20.62 5.41 -25.06
N GLU A 112 -21.11 4.24 -24.65
CA GLU A 112 -21.01 3.77 -23.27
C GLU A 112 -19.56 3.52 -22.85
N ARG A 113 -18.75 2.88 -23.71
CA ARG A 113 -17.32 2.68 -23.45
C ARG A 113 -16.59 4.02 -23.28
N ASN A 114 -16.84 4.95 -24.19
CA ASN A 114 -16.21 6.27 -24.14
C ASN A 114 -16.64 7.06 -22.88
N ALA A 115 -17.90 6.96 -22.47
CA ALA A 115 -18.37 7.57 -21.23
C ALA A 115 -17.66 6.97 -20.00
N THR A 116 -17.48 5.65 -19.98
CA THR A 116 -16.72 4.95 -18.94
C THR A 116 -15.27 5.44 -18.89
N TYR A 117 -14.60 5.55 -20.05
CA TYR A 117 -13.23 6.07 -20.12
C TYR A 117 -13.13 7.50 -19.58
N GLN A 118 -14.07 8.38 -19.94
CA GLN A 118 -14.09 9.74 -19.42
C GLN A 118 -14.27 9.79 -17.91
N LEU A 119 -15.11 8.91 -17.34
CA LEU A 119 -15.28 8.80 -15.90
C LEU A 119 -13.96 8.40 -15.21
N LEU A 120 -13.23 7.41 -15.74
CA LEU A 120 -11.96 6.96 -15.18
C LEU A 120 -10.90 8.07 -15.23
N ILE A 121 -10.85 8.84 -16.32
CA ILE A 121 -9.96 10.01 -16.45
C ILE A 121 -10.32 11.07 -15.41
N GLN A 122 -11.60 11.36 -15.21
CA GLN A 122 -12.07 12.31 -14.20
C GLN A 122 -11.76 11.84 -12.77
N GLN A 123 -11.80 10.54 -12.52
CA GLN A 123 -11.35 9.94 -11.26
C GLN A 123 -9.83 9.97 -11.08
N GLY A 124 -9.07 10.35 -12.12
CA GLY A 124 -7.62 10.53 -12.08
C GLY A 124 -6.80 9.37 -12.61
N LEU A 125 -7.41 8.37 -13.26
CA LEU A 125 -6.70 7.27 -13.90
C LEU A 125 -6.25 7.64 -15.32
N GLN A 126 -5.05 7.21 -15.69
CA GLN A 126 -4.48 7.47 -17.01
C GLN A 126 -4.67 6.25 -17.94
N PRO A 127 -5.17 6.45 -19.17
CA PRO A 127 -5.22 5.40 -20.17
C PRO A 127 -3.84 5.11 -20.75
N THR A 128 -3.65 3.89 -21.22
CA THR A 128 -2.49 3.53 -22.06
C THR A 128 -2.92 2.62 -23.21
N ASN A 129 -2.15 2.67 -24.30
CA ASN A 129 -2.41 1.87 -25.48
C ASN A 129 -1.60 0.56 -25.42
N LEU A 130 -2.30 -0.55 -25.37
CA LEU A 130 -1.74 -1.89 -25.36
C LEU A 130 -1.80 -2.49 -26.76
N GLN A 131 -0.69 -3.07 -27.22
CA GLN A 131 -0.67 -3.87 -28.44
C GLN A 131 -0.87 -5.35 -28.07
N VAL A 132 -1.97 -5.93 -28.54
CA VAL A 132 -2.33 -7.33 -28.28
C VAL A 132 -2.19 -8.11 -29.58
N LYS A 133 -1.51 -9.26 -29.52
CA LYS A 133 -1.46 -10.19 -30.65
C LYS A 133 -2.70 -11.08 -30.60
N THR A 134 -3.65 -10.83 -31.48
CA THR A 134 -4.85 -11.63 -31.65
C THR A 134 -4.65 -12.69 -32.73
N LYS A 135 -5.65 -13.56 -32.94
CA LYS A 135 -5.63 -14.56 -34.03
C LYS A 135 -5.66 -13.90 -35.42
N SER A 136 -6.17 -12.67 -35.52
CA SER A 136 -6.35 -11.91 -36.76
C SER A 136 -5.25 -10.88 -37.03
N GLY A 137 -4.37 -10.59 -36.07
CA GLY A 137 -3.27 -9.64 -36.26
C GLY A 137 -2.77 -9.00 -34.97
N LEU A 138 -2.16 -7.82 -35.10
CA LEU A 138 -1.88 -6.93 -33.97
C LEU A 138 -3.05 -5.95 -33.84
N GLU A 139 -3.67 -5.91 -32.67
CA GLU A 139 -4.75 -4.99 -32.34
C GLU A 139 -4.28 -4.03 -31.25
N GLN A 140 -4.70 -2.77 -31.35
CA GLN A 140 -4.47 -1.78 -30.30
C GLN A 140 -5.71 -1.66 -29.43
N GLN A 141 -5.52 -1.86 -28.13
CA GLN A 141 -6.57 -1.73 -27.13
C GLN A 141 -6.21 -0.63 -26.12
N VAL A 142 -7.14 0.26 -25.84
CA VAL A 142 -7.02 1.23 -24.74
C VAL A 142 -7.31 0.50 -23.43
N ILE A 143 -6.41 0.63 -22.45
CA ILE A 143 -6.57 0.05 -21.12
C ILE A 143 -6.32 1.09 -20.03
N PHE A 144 -6.83 0.85 -18.83
CA PHE A 144 -6.65 1.71 -17.66
C PHE A 144 -5.95 0.92 -16.55
N PRO A 145 -4.62 0.77 -16.58
CA PRO A 145 -3.90 -0.09 -15.63
C PRO A 145 -3.82 0.61 -14.27
N GLY A 146 -4.94 0.57 -13.55
CA GLY A 146 -5.20 1.35 -12.36
C GLY A 146 -6.30 0.74 -11.51
N ALA A 147 -6.47 1.28 -10.32
CA ALA A 147 -7.55 0.93 -9.42
C ALA A 147 -8.17 2.16 -8.78
N VAL A 148 -9.47 2.11 -8.47
CA VAL A 148 -10.10 3.09 -7.57
C VAL A 148 -10.31 2.40 -6.23
N VAL A 149 -9.72 2.97 -5.17
CA VAL A 149 -9.78 2.44 -3.81
C VAL A 149 -10.75 3.28 -3.00
N SER A 150 -11.75 2.62 -2.43
CA SER A 150 -12.83 3.26 -1.68
C SER A 150 -12.77 2.84 -0.22
N TYR A 151 -12.93 3.78 0.70
CA TYR A 151 -13.06 3.52 2.13
C TYR A 151 -13.95 4.59 2.75
N ARG A 152 -15.08 4.18 3.33
CA ARG A 152 -16.17 5.07 3.77
C ARG A 152 -16.67 5.96 2.62
N ASN A 153 -16.61 7.27 2.78
CA ASN A 153 -17.04 8.28 1.82
C ASN A 153 -15.87 8.88 1.01
N LYS A 154 -14.72 8.21 1.01
CA LYS A 154 -13.52 8.67 0.30
C LYS A 154 -13.12 7.66 -0.76
N GLU A 155 -12.71 8.18 -1.91
CA GLU A 155 -12.15 7.40 -3.01
C GLU A 155 -10.79 7.99 -3.40
N LEU A 156 -9.88 7.13 -3.85
CA LEU A 156 -8.57 7.54 -4.35
C LEU A 156 -8.14 6.66 -5.53
N PRO A 157 -7.74 7.26 -6.68
CA PRO A 157 -7.17 6.52 -7.79
C PRO A 157 -5.75 6.04 -7.46
N VAL A 158 -5.42 4.84 -7.93
CA VAL A 158 -4.09 4.23 -7.82
C VAL A 158 -3.68 3.74 -9.19
N GLU A 159 -2.70 4.40 -9.80
CA GLU A 159 -2.09 3.91 -11.05
C GLU A 159 -1.26 2.66 -10.73
N LEU A 160 -1.52 1.55 -11.42
CA LEU A 160 -0.80 0.29 -11.22
C LEU A 160 0.41 0.18 -12.15
N LEU A 161 0.38 0.84 -13.31
CA LEU A 161 1.50 0.91 -14.24
C LEU A 161 2.31 2.20 -14.04
N ASP A 162 3.59 2.07 -13.69
CA ASP A 162 4.55 3.20 -13.61
C ASP A 162 5.13 3.52 -14.98
N ALA A 163 4.36 4.18 -15.85
CA ALA A 163 4.84 4.56 -17.17
C ALA A 163 6.05 5.50 -17.08
N GLN A 164 7.22 5.02 -17.49
CA GLN A 164 8.49 5.75 -17.44
C GLN A 164 9.05 5.93 -18.86
N ILE A 165 9.34 7.18 -19.23
CA ILE A 165 9.92 7.52 -20.53
C ILE A 165 11.33 6.91 -20.63
N GLY A 166 11.63 6.25 -21.74
CA GLY A 166 12.94 5.65 -22.01
C GLY A 166 13.20 4.32 -21.30
N VAL A 167 12.22 3.80 -20.54
CA VAL A 167 12.32 2.48 -19.89
C VAL A 167 11.59 1.43 -20.72
N PRO A 168 12.19 0.24 -20.97
CA PRO A 168 11.53 -0.82 -21.72
C PRO A 168 10.21 -1.27 -21.07
N PRO A 169 9.16 -1.63 -21.85
CA PRO A 169 7.85 -2.01 -21.30
C PRO A 169 7.89 -3.13 -20.25
N GLU A 170 8.73 -4.15 -20.46
CA GLU A 170 8.91 -5.24 -19.50
C GLU A 170 9.55 -4.76 -18.18
N ALA A 171 10.49 -3.81 -18.24
CA ALA A 171 11.09 -3.22 -17.05
C ALA A 171 10.08 -2.33 -16.30
N VAL A 172 9.27 -1.56 -17.02
CA VAL A 172 8.14 -0.80 -16.45
C VAL A 172 7.19 -1.75 -15.70
N LEU A 173 6.80 -2.87 -16.29
CA LEU A 173 5.90 -3.84 -15.67
C LEU A 173 6.53 -4.52 -14.44
N ASN A 174 7.82 -4.84 -14.49
CA ASN A 174 8.55 -5.38 -13.33
C ASN A 174 8.60 -4.37 -12.17
N ASN A 175 8.94 -3.10 -12.45
CA ASN A 175 8.96 -2.04 -11.45
C ASN A 175 7.56 -1.81 -10.86
N SER A 176 6.54 -1.82 -11.72
CA SER A 176 5.14 -1.67 -11.35
C SER A 176 4.72 -2.76 -10.36
N VAL A 177 5.05 -4.03 -10.64
CA VAL A 177 4.79 -5.16 -9.75
C VAL A 177 5.50 -4.98 -8.41
N GLN A 178 6.77 -4.57 -8.40
CA GLN A 178 7.53 -4.34 -7.18
C GLN A 178 6.95 -3.21 -6.30
N ASN A 179 6.32 -2.21 -6.92
CA ASN A 179 5.74 -1.07 -6.22
C ASN A 179 4.29 -1.27 -5.76
N LEU A 180 3.64 -2.40 -6.08
CA LEU A 180 2.21 -2.61 -5.80
C LEU A 180 1.86 -2.45 -4.32
N GLU A 181 2.63 -3.06 -3.41
CA GLU A 181 2.38 -2.94 -1.96
C GLU A 181 2.42 -1.48 -1.54
N PHE A 182 3.50 -0.78 -1.90
CA PHE A 182 3.68 0.63 -1.53
C PHE A 182 2.53 1.50 -2.05
N LYS A 183 2.10 1.29 -3.29
CA LYS A 183 1.00 2.06 -3.91
C LYS A 183 -0.31 1.86 -3.17
N PHE A 184 -0.71 0.62 -2.90
CA PHE A 184 -1.95 0.35 -2.18
C PHE A 184 -1.87 0.73 -0.71
N ALA A 185 -0.76 0.45 -0.03
CA ALA A 185 -0.56 0.85 1.37
C ALA A 185 -0.61 2.38 1.52
N SER A 186 0.01 3.12 0.59
CA SER A 186 -0.05 4.59 0.58
C SER A 186 -1.47 5.10 0.35
N ALA A 187 -2.23 4.49 -0.55
CA ALA A 187 -3.63 4.83 -0.79
C ALA A 187 -4.50 4.57 0.45
N LEU A 188 -4.38 3.41 1.06
CA LEU A 188 -5.03 3.06 2.31
C LEU A 188 -4.67 4.03 3.44
N HIS A 189 -3.40 4.38 3.57
CA HIS A 189 -2.95 5.34 4.57
C HIS A 189 -3.56 6.73 4.33
N LYS A 190 -3.68 7.18 3.08
CA LYS A 190 -4.38 8.42 2.72
C LYS A 190 -5.88 8.37 3.06
N LEU A 191 -6.55 7.26 2.76
CA LEU A 191 -7.99 7.10 2.96
C LEU A 191 -8.38 7.00 4.45
N THR A 192 -7.61 6.24 5.22
CA THR A 192 -7.87 5.95 6.64
C THR A 192 -7.48 7.10 7.58
N ARG A 193 -6.59 8.00 7.15
CA ARG A 193 -6.21 9.17 7.93
C ARG A 193 -7.41 10.10 8.16
N LYS A 194 -7.64 10.45 9.43
CA LYS A 194 -8.69 11.41 9.85
C LYS A 194 -8.28 12.85 9.57
N VAL A 195 -7.02 13.21 9.85
CA VAL A 195 -6.48 14.56 9.71
C VAL A 195 -5.09 14.47 9.10
N LYS A 196 -4.79 15.35 8.12
CA LYS A 196 -3.43 15.46 7.57
C LYS A 196 -2.48 16.04 8.63
N PRO A 197 -1.31 15.42 8.88
CA PRO A 197 -0.32 15.97 9.79
C PRO A 197 0.19 17.33 9.28
N ARG A 198 0.51 18.23 10.21
CA ARG A 198 1.04 19.56 9.90
C ARG A 198 2.56 19.53 9.93
N ILE A 199 3.20 20.11 8.92
CA ILE A 199 4.66 20.34 8.88
C ILE A 199 4.90 21.83 8.71
N ALA A 200 5.89 22.38 9.41
CA ALA A 200 6.26 23.79 9.27
C ALA A 200 7.67 23.96 8.70
N PHE A 201 7.81 24.75 7.65
CA PHE A 201 9.09 25.38 7.32
C PHE A 201 9.34 26.54 8.28
N ILE A 202 10.48 26.50 8.95
CA ILE A 202 10.91 27.58 9.85
C ILE A 202 11.49 28.72 9.04
N GLU A 203 11.18 29.94 9.49
CA GLU A 203 11.70 31.18 8.96
C GLU A 203 12.16 32.09 10.11
N GLY A 204 13.01 33.06 9.77
CA GLY A 204 13.50 34.09 10.69
C GLY A 204 15.01 34.05 10.89
N HIS A 205 15.69 33.04 10.32
CA HIS A 205 17.13 32.82 10.47
C HIS A 205 17.82 32.61 9.11
N GLY A 206 17.26 33.24 8.07
CA GLY A 206 17.77 33.22 6.69
C GLY A 206 17.60 31.90 5.95
N GLU A 207 16.56 31.15 6.30
CA GLU A 207 16.18 29.92 5.60
C GLU A 207 15.75 30.20 4.15
N LEU A 208 15.85 29.14 3.33
CA LEU A 208 15.40 29.17 1.95
C LEU A 208 13.95 29.65 1.83
N ASN A 209 13.73 30.58 0.91
CA ASN A 209 12.44 31.21 0.70
C ASN A 209 11.46 30.29 -0.07
N LYS A 210 10.21 30.74 -0.22
CA LYS A 210 9.13 29.97 -0.86
C LYS A 210 9.46 29.53 -2.29
N LYS A 211 10.21 30.33 -3.06
CA LYS A 211 10.58 29.97 -4.45
C LYS A 211 11.63 28.87 -4.45
N GLU A 212 12.61 28.97 -3.55
CA GLU A 212 13.71 27.99 -3.44
C GLU A 212 13.21 26.63 -2.93
N THR A 213 12.20 26.61 -2.06
CA THR A 213 11.60 25.37 -1.54
C THR A 213 10.33 24.95 -2.28
N TYR A 214 10.02 25.55 -3.43
CA TYR A 214 8.71 25.39 -4.07
C TYR A 214 8.38 23.93 -4.37
N ASP A 215 9.30 23.21 -5.00
CA ASP A 215 9.11 21.83 -5.45
C ASP A 215 8.89 20.85 -4.28
N ILE A 216 9.75 20.92 -3.25
CA ILE A 216 9.57 20.12 -2.04
C ILE A 216 8.29 20.49 -1.28
N THR A 217 7.89 21.77 -1.30
CA THR A 217 6.64 22.22 -0.68
C THR A 217 5.44 21.59 -1.38
N LEU A 218 5.40 21.61 -2.72
CA LEU A 218 4.34 20.96 -3.50
C LEU A 218 4.28 19.46 -3.22
N SER A 219 5.44 18.80 -3.19
CA SER A 219 5.54 17.36 -2.92
C SER A 219 4.98 17.01 -1.54
N LEU A 220 5.32 17.78 -0.50
CA LEU A 220 4.83 17.57 0.86
C LEU A 220 3.33 17.89 1.01
N GLN A 221 2.79 18.86 0.28
CA GLN A 221 1.36 19.22 0.33
C GLN A 221 0.43 18.07 -0.09
N GLY A 222 0.94 17.11 -0.85
CA GLY A 222 0.21 15.86 -1.17
C GLY A 222 -0.24 15.12 0.09
N ASP A 223 0.63 15.02 1.09
CA ASP A 223 0.43 14.20 2.29
C ASP A 223 0.29 14.99 3.60
N TYR A 224 0.71 16.26 3.61
CA TYR A 224 0.80 17.10 4.81
C TYR A 224 0.14 18.46 4.60
N ILE A 225 -0.27 19.08 5.70
CA ILE A 225 -0.57 20.51 5.73
C ILE A 225 0.76 21.23 5.94
N VAL A 226 1.26 21.91 4.90
CA VAL A 226 2.56 22.59 4.93
C VAL A 226 2.37 24.07 5.22
N GLU A 227 2.99 24.55 6.29
CA GLU A 227 2.96 25.94 6.73
C GLU A 227 4.37 26.53 6.73
N ARG A 228 4.47 27.86 6.68
CA ARG A 228 5.70 28.61 6.95
C ARG A 228 5.51 29.38 8.25
N VAL A 229 6.44 29.26 9.19
CA VAL A 229 6.32 29.78 10.55
C VAL A 229 7.58 30.55 10.91
N GLN A 230 7.42 31.83 11.22
CA GLN A 230 8.48 32.63 11.81
C GLN A 230 8.47 32.45 13.33
N ILE A 231 9.58 31.97 13.90
CA ILE A 231 9.67 31.78 15.36
C ILE A 231 10.00 33.11 16.03
N ASN A 232 11.03 33.85 15.59
CA ASN A 232 11.38 35.20 16.05
C ASN A 232 11.26 35.40 17.60
N GLY A 233 11.70 34.42 18.40
CA GLY A 233 11.65 34.44 19.87
C GLY A 233 10.28 34.11 20.48
N GLN A 234 9.29 33.69 19.67
CA GLN A 234 7.96 33.29 20.10
C GLN A 234 7.95 31.81 20.51
N VAL A 235 8.16 31.56 21.81
CA VAL A 235 8.22 30.21 22.41
C VAL A 235 6.96 29.38 22.14
N ASN A 236 5.81 30.01 21.85
CA ASN A 236 4.55 29.32 21.57
C ASN A 236 4.29 29.05 20.07
N ALA A 237 5.19 29.47 19.15
CA ALA A 237 4.93 29.38 17.70
C ALA A 237 4.75 27.93 17.20
N LEU A 238 5.39 26.97 17.87
CA LEU A 238 5.43 25.56 17.47
C LEU A 238 4.56 24.64 18.32
N VAL A 239 3.86 25.17 19.32
CA VAL A 239 3.09 24.37 20.29
C VAL A 239 1.68 24.91 20.47
N ASN A 240 0.73 24.00 20.70
CA ASN A 240 -0.60 24.35 21.22
C ASN A 240 -0.55 24.30 22.74
N ARG A 241 -1.04 25.36 23.40
CA ARG A 241 -1.20 25.42 24.85
C ARG A 241 -2.68 25.40 25.17
N SER A 242 -3.10 24.43 25.97
CA SER A 242 -4.48 24.32 26.44
C SER A 242 -4.47 24.35 27.95
N LEU A 243 -5.25 25.25 28.53
CA LEU A 243 -5.34 25.45 29.97
C LEU A 243 -6.08 24.24 30.58
N MET A 244 -5.41 23.49 31.45
CA MET A 244 -5.98 22.29 32.09
C MET A 244 -6.68 22.63 33.40
N ASP A 245 -6.09 23.53 34.18
CA ASP A 245 -6.64 23.97 35.45
C ASP A 245 -6.42 25.48 35.60
N SER A 246 -7.54 26.20 35.74
CA SER A 246 -7.55 27.66 35.88
C SER A 246 -7.08 28.14 37.25
N VAL A 247 -7.05 27.25 38.26
CA VAL A 247 -6.64 27.54 39.63
C VAL A 247 -5.12 27.38 39.78
N THR A 248 -4.54 26.31 39.24
CA THR A 248 -3.07 26.08 39.28
C THR A 248 -2.33 26.73 38.13
N MET A 249 -3.06 27.25 37.12
CA MET A 249 -2.49 27.76 35.86
C MET A 249 -1.68 26.69 35.11
N ASP A 250 -2.07 25.42 35.21
CA ASP A 250 -1.42 24.32 34.51
C ASP A 250 -1.84 24.28 33.04
N TYR A 251 -0.85 24.10 32.16
CA TYR A 251 -1.06 24.03 30.71
C TYR A 251 -0.61 22.69 30.16
N LEU A 252 -1.46 22.08 29.33
CA LEU A 252 -1.06 21.01 28.44
C LEU A 252 -0.37 21.60 27.22
N ILE A 253 0.91 21.26 27.05
CA ILE A 253 1.70 21.67 25.88
C ILE A 253 1.77 20.48 24.93
N LYS A 254 1.26 20.67 23.70
CA LYS A 254 1.36 19.66 22.64
C LYS A 254 2.05 20.24 21.41
N PRO A 255 2.92 19.49 20.73
CA PRO A 255 3.45 19.91 19.44
C PRO A 255 2.32 20.27 18.48
N LYS A 256 2.43 21.43 17.84
CA LYS A 256 1.47 21.86 16.81
C LYS A 256 1.75 21.19 15.46
N TYR A 257 3.03 20.85 15.22
CA TYR A 257 3.54 20.26 14.00
C TYR A 257 4.09 18.87 14.27
N ALA A 258 3.86 17.93 13.35
CA ALA A 258 4.43 16.59 13.39
C ALA A 258 5.93 16.60 13.05
N ALA A 259 6.36 17.57 12.24
CA ALA A 259 7.76 17.84 11.94
C ALA A 259 7.96 19.33 11.64
N ILE A 260 9.19 19.81 11.82
CA ILE A 260 9.63 21.13 11.37
C ILE A 260 10.81 20.96 10.39
N ILE A 261 10.92 21.87 9.42
CA ILE A 261 11.96 21.88 8.40
C ILE A 261 12.72 23.21 8.55
N ILE A 262 14.00 23.12 8.88
CA ILE A 262 14.90 24.28 8.96
C ILE A 262 15.80 24.24 7.74
N ALA A 263 15.44 24.98 6.70
CA ALA A 263 16.03 24.85 5.38
C ALA A 263 17.24 25.79 5.21
N LYS A 264 18.45 25.28 5.50
CA LYS A 264 19.73 25.98 5.32
C LYS A 264 19.71 27.38 5.97
N PRO A 265 19.59 27.47 7.30
CA PRO A 265 19.65 28.75 7.99
C PRO A 265 21.05 29.37 7.80
N ASP A 266 21.11 30.68 7.60
CA ASP A 266 22.37 31.43 7.46
C ASP A 266 22.69 32.28 8.70
N SER A 267 21.76 32.35 9.64
CA SER A 267 21.82 33.20 10.84
C SER A 267 21.71 32.37 12.12
N VAL A 268 22.22 32.92 13.24
CA VAL A 268 22.23 32.24 14.54
C VAL A 268 20.85 32.25 15.20
N PHE A 269 20.47 31.12 15.79
CA PHE A 269 19.27 31.01 16.61
C PHE A 269 19.47 31.72 17.96
N SER A 270 18.50 32.55 18.35
CA SER A 270 18.49 33.16 19.67
C SER A 270 18.31 32.09 20.75
N SER A 271 18.65 32.39 22.00
CA SER A 271 18.44 31.43 23.11
C SER A 271 16.96 31.09 23.33
N LYS A 272 16.02 31.90 22.81
CA LYS A 272 14.58 31.62 22.86
C LYS A 272 14.11 30.72 21.71
N ASP A 273 14.86 30.67 20.61
CA ASP A 273 14.53 29.86 19.42
C ASP A 273 15.17 28.47 19.47
N LYS A 274 16.18 28.27 20.32
CA LYS A 274 16.79 26.97 20.61
C LYS A 274 15.90 26.13 21.52
#